data_AF-A0A2E6N5K1-F1
#
_entry.id   AF-A0A2E6N5K1-F1
#
_cell.length_a   1.000
_cell.length_b   1.000
_cell.length_c   1.000
_cell.angle_alpha   90.00
_cell.angle_beta   90.00
_cell.angle_gamma   90.00
#
_symmetry.space_group_name_H-M   'P 1'
#
loop_
_entity.id
_entity.type
_entity.pdbx_description
1 polymer ?
#
loop_
_entity_poly.entity_id
_entity_poly.type
_entity_poly.pdbx_seq_one_letter_code
_entity_poly.pdbx_strand_id
1 'polypeptide(L)'
;MFTSNRLHKLSKNKTKIFLLDTNFKKEVWFLIRLFTISFVGTTTIFWIAEYDKNGINSFIDVIWWWVVTSTTVGYGDITPSSDLGRIAGVIAIVIGIFGYTHTITLILERVKKRFYQEEKGLLPYKGKNHIVICEYTAYADELIHALRGYEKTKNIDRVIIGSLVETRPYPDCHFIHGVSVSPVIQEKACIDTADAIFVFENIRYTDPDIKTLHVVSRIMRKNKHAPIYVELDNTEHPLLNTLPRSIIPMKNHDIIHAILAKEGFDIERYWDKK
;
A
#
# COMPACT_ATOMS: atom_id res chain seq x y z
N MET A 1 15.12 -28.76 14.30
CA MET A 1 14.32 -27.97 15.27
C MET A 1 14.06 -26.51 14.83
N PHE A 2 14.05 -26.19 13.52
CA PHE A 2 13.95 -24.79 13.02
C PHE A 2 12.72 -24.50 12.14
N THR A 3 11.79 -25.44 11.97
CA THR A 3 10.62 -25.31 11.08
C THR A 3 9.33 -24.86 11.78
N SER A 4 9.23 -25.00 13.10
CA SER A 4 8.01 -24.62 13.87
C SER A 4 7.84 -23.10 14.01
N ASN A 5 8.93 -22.35 14.18
CA ASN A 5 8.86 -20.91 14.48
C ASN A 5 8.41 -20.02 13.30
N ARG A 6 8.55 -20.47 12.04
CA ARG A 6 8.11 -19.68 10.86
C ARG A 6 6.61 -19.78 10.59
N LEU A 7 6.02 -20.96 10.79
CA LEU A 7 4.58 -21.18 10.66
C LEU A 7 3.81 -20.46 11.78
N HIS A 8 4.37 -20.43 12.99
CA HIS A 8 3.78 -19.70 14.10
C HIS A 8 3.77 -18.17 13.88
N LYS A 9 4.78 -17.62 13.18
CA LYS A 9 4.91 -16.19 12.86
C LYS A 9 3.95 -15.75 11.74
N LEU A 10 3.72 -16.62 10.74
CA LEU A 10 2.73 -16.38 9.66
C LEU A 10 1.28 -16.48 10.16
N SER A 11 0.99 -17.42 11.07
CA SER A 11 -0.31 -17.53 11.77
C SER A 11 -0.61 -16.27 12.60
N LYS A 12 0.34 -15.82 13.44
CA LYS A 12 0.18 -14.61 14.26
C LYS A 12 -0.11 -13.35 13.43
N ASN A 13 0.45 -13.21 12.24
CA ASN A 13 0.21 -12.03 11.39
C ASN A 13 -1.17 -12.03 10.73
N LYS A 14 -1.66 -13.18 10.25
CA LYS A 14 -3.03 -13.29 9.73
C LYS A 14 -4.07 -13.08 10.84
N THR A 15 -3.83 -13.69 12.01
CA THR A 15 -4.68 -13.48 13.19
C THR A 15 -4.63 -12.04 13.67
N LYS A 16 -3.46 -11.38 13.72
CA LYS A 16 -3.38 -9.94 14.06
C LYS A 16 -4.11 -9.06 13.05
N ILE A 17 -3.97 -9.28 11.75
CA ILE A 17 -4.67 -8.49 10.73
C ILE A 17 -6.19 -8.69 10.82
N PHE A 18 -6.65 -9.92 11.03
CA PHE A 18 -8.06 -10.25 11.21
C PHE A 18 -8.64 -9.73 12.54
N LEU A 19 -7.87 -9.81 13.64
CA LEU A 19 -8.22 -9.24 14.94
C LEU A 19 -8.26 -7.70 14.89
N LEU A 20 -7.38 -7.07 14.09
CA LEU A 20 -7.41 -5.62 13.87
C LEU A 20 -8.65 -5.18 13.08
N ASP A 21 -9.15 -6.00 12.15
CA ASP A 21 -10.40 -5.68 11.42
C ASP A 21 -11.64 -5.85 12.32
N THR A 22 -11.66 -6.86 13.18
CA THR A 22 -12.76 -7.07 14.13
C THR A 22 -12.77 -6.05 15.27
N ASN A 23 -11.61 -5.63 15.78
CA ASN A 23 -11.51 -4.56 16.78
C ASN A 23 -11.90 -3.19 16.20
N PHE A 24 -11.46 -2.86 14.99
CA PHE A 24 -11.87 -1.62 14.32
C PHE A 24 -13.40 -1.55 14.16
N LYS A 25 -14.04 -2.63 13.71
CA LYS A 25 -15.51 -2.68 13.62
C LYS A 25 -16.17 -2.46 14.99
N LYS A 26 -15.64 -3.04 16.07
CA LYS A 26 -16.16 -2.84 17.43
C LYS A 26 -16.01 -1.39 17.88
N GLU A 27 -14.89 -0.74 17.62
CA GLU A 27 -14.63 0.67 17.95
C GLU A 27 -15.56 1.60 17.16
N VAL A 28 -15.73 1.36 15.85
CA VAL A 28 -16.69 2.10 15.02
C VAL A 28 -18.12 1.93 15.55
N TRP A 29 -18.56 0.70 15.86
CA TRP A 29 -19.88 0.47 16.45
C TRP A 29 -20.04 1.05 17.85
N PHE A 30 -18.97 1.10 18.64
CA PHE A 30 -18.96 1.79 19.93
C PHE A 30 -19.16 3.30 19.73
N LEU A 31 -18.43 3.93 18.81
CA LEU A 31 -18.57 5.34 18.48
C LEU A 31 -19.95 5.69 17.93
N ILE A 32 -20.49 4.89 17.00
CA ILE A 32 -21.83 5.10 16.46
C ILE A 32 -22.87 5.06 17.60
N ARG A 33 -22.80 4.04 18.48
CA ARG A 33 -23.72 3.96 19.62
C ARG A 33 -23.56 5.13 20.58
N LEU A 34 -22.32 5.54 20.87
CA LEU A 34 -22.02 6.67 21.74
C LEU A 34 -22.62 7.97 21.19
N PHE A 35 -22.39 8.27 19.91
CA PHE A 35 -22.95 9.45 19.26
C PHE A 35 -24.47 9.40 19.19
N THR A 36 -25.08 8.26 18.83
CA THR A 36 -26.54 8.13 18.79
C THR A 36 -27.17 8.33 20.17
N ILE A 37 -26.61 7.72 21.23
CA ILE A 37 -27.11 7.88 22.60
C ILE A 37 -26.96 9.32 23.08
N SER A 38 -25.80 9.94 22.82
CA SER A 38 -25.57 11.34 23.15
C SER A 38 -26.53 12.25 22.41
N PHE A 39 -26.67 12.08 21.10
CA PHE A 39 -27.56 12.86 20.25
C PHE A 39 -29.00 12.77 20.76
N VAL A 40 -29.57 11.58 20.83
CA VAL A 40 -30.97 11.38 21.26
C VAL A 40 -31.16 11.87 22.71
N GLY A 41 -30.27 11.52 23.63
CA GLY A 41 -30.40 11.88 25.05
C GLY A 41 -30.31 13.38 25.28
N THR A 42 -29.25 14.03 24.79
CA THR A 42 -29.03 15.46 25.06
C THR A 42 -29.99 16.34 24.27
N THR A 43 -30.35 16.01 23.02
CA THR A 43 -31.39 16.76 22.28
C THR A 43 -32.76 16.64 22.93
N THR A 44 -33.13 15.46 23.45
CA THR A 44 -34.40 15.29 24.16
C THR A 44 -34.43 16.10 25.46
N ILE A 45 -33.36 16.04 26.26
CA ILE A 45 -33.26 16.82 27.51
C ILE A 45 -33.29 18.32 27.20
N PHE A 46 -32.54 18.76 26.19
CA PHE A 46 -32.46 20.17 25.81
C PHE A 46 -33.79 20.69 25.27
N TRP A 47 -34.50 19.90 24.44
CA TRP A 47 -35.85 20.23 23.98
C TRP A 47 -36.81 20.41 25.16
N ILE A 48 -36.86 19.46 26.09
CA ILE A 48 -37.75 19.56 27.26
C ILE A 48 -37.43 20.78 28.13
N ALA A 49 -36.14 21.11 28.28
CA ALA A 49 -35.69 22.18 29.16
C ALA A 49 -35.80 23.59 28.55
N GLU A 50 -35.60 23.72 27.23
CA GLU A 50 -35.42 24.99 26.52
C GLU A 50 -36.47 25.26 25.43
N TYR A 51 -37.48 24.39 25.22
CA TYR A 51 -38.56 24.67 24.28
C TYR A 51 -39.27 26.00 24.59
N ASP A 52 -39.54 26.79 23.54
CA ASP A 52 -40.15 28.12 23.61
C ASP A 52 -39.31 29.16 24.39
N LYS A 53 -38.00 28.91 24.55
CA LYS A 53 -37.04 29.83 25.15
C LYS A 53 -35.93 30.19 24.16
N ASN A 54 -35.40 31.40 24.27
CA ASN A 54 -34.20 31.88 23.55
C ASN A 54 -34.15 31.54 22.05
N GLY A 55 -35.25 31.71 21.33
CA GLY A 55 -35.29 31.53 19.88
C GLY A 55 -35.37 30.07 19.38
N ILE A 56 -35.62 29.09 20.28
CA ILE A 56 -35.86 27.69 19.90
C ILE A 56 -37.34 27.52 19.54
N ASN A 57 -37.64 27.46 18.24
CA ASN A 57 -39.01 27.38 17.72
C ASN A 57 -39.34 25.98 17.15
N SER A 58 -38.33 25.18 16.88
CA SER A 58 -38.48 23.88 16.23
C SER A 58 -37.43 22.88 16.70
N PHE A 59 -37.70 21.58 16.53
CA PHE A 59 -36.73 20.55 16.91
C PHE A 59 -35.44 20.64 16.07
N ILE A 60 -35.52 21.22 14.87
CA ILE A 60 -34.37 21.45 14.00
C ILE A 60 -33.37 22.41 14.68
N ASP A 61 -33.84 23.39 15.44
CA ASP A 61 -32.98 24.33 16.18
C ASP A 61 -32.17 23.61 17.28
N VAL A 62 -32.75 22.58 17.90
CA VAL A 62 -32.06 21.74 18.90
C VAL A 62 -31.04 20.81 18.25
N ILE A 63 -31.34 20.26 17.07
CA ILE A 63 -30.37 19.50 16.28
C ILE A 63 -29.19 20.40 15.90
N TRP A 64 -29.47 21.62 15.42
CA TRP A 64 -28.45 22.61 15.08
C TRP A 64 -27.57 22.94 16.29
N TRP A 65 -28.19 23.29 17.42
CA TRP A 65 -27.48 23.55 18.68
C TRP A 65 -26.57 22.38 19.06
N TRP A 66 -27.06 21.15 18.96
CA TRP A 66 -26.28 19.96 19.31
C TRP A 66 -25.06 19.80 18.40
N VAL A 67 -25.22 19.97 17.09
CA VAL A 67 -24.12 19.87 16.13
C VAL A 67 -23.07 20.92 16.44
N VAL A 68 -23.45 22.19 16.55
CA VAL A 68 -22.54 23.32 16.80
C VAL A 68 -21.82 23.18 18.15
N THR A 69 -22.53 22.73 19.19
CA THR A 69 -21.98 22.59 20.54
C THR A 69 -21.07 21.37 20.67
N SER A 70 -21.52 20.20 20.20
CA SER A 70 -20.73 18.96 20.29
C SER A 70 -19.47 19.00 19.42
N THR A 71 -19.51 19.70 18.28
CA THR A 71 -18.35 19.91 17.40
C THR A 71 -17.42 21.03 17.87
N THR A 72 -17.70 21.66 19.02
CA THR A 72 -16.92 22.76 19.61
C THR A 72 -16.88 24.04 18.78
N VAL A 73 -17.77 24.19 17.79
CA VAL A 73 -17.89 25.43 16.99
C VAL A 73 -18.44 26.58 17.84
N GLY A 74 -19.55 26.33 18.54
CA GLY A 74 -20.08 27.25 19.56
C GLY A 74 -20.39 28.67 19.08
N TYR A 75 -21.24 28.83 18.05
CA TYR A 75 -21.62 30.17 17.55
C TYR A 75 -22.25 31.09 18.60
N GLY A 76 -22.89 30.52 19.62
CA GLY A 76 -23.52 31.28 20.71
C GLY A 76 -24.87 31.89 20.34
N ASP A 77 -25.44 31.48 19.21
CA ASP A 77 -26.78 31.83 18.72
C ASP A 77 -27.89 31.15 19.52
N ILE A 78 -27.68 29.89 19.92
CA ILE A 78 -28.55 29.15 20.84
C ILE A 78 -27.74 28.72 22.05
N THR A 79 -28.19 29.11 23.26
CA THR A 79 -27.51 28.77 24.51
C THR A 79 -28.49 28.34 25.60
N PRO A 80 -28.15 27.37 26.45
CA PRO A 80 -29.03 26.94 27.53
C PRO A 80 -29.21 28.03 28.58
N SER A 81 -30.46 28.35 28.89
CA SER A 81 -30.81 29.25 30.01
C SER A 81 -31.08 28.53 31.32
N SER A 82 -31.51 27.27 31.25
CA SER A 82 -31.85 26.46 32.41
C SER A 82 -30.70 25.56 32.86
N ASP A 83 -30.71 25.16 34.12
CA ASP A 83 -29.73 24.22 34.67
C ASP A 83 -29.76 22.87 33.96
N LEU A 84 -30.95 22.37 33.59
CA LEU A 84 -31.09 21.13 32.83
C LEU A 84 -30.52 21.24 31.41
N GLY A 85 -30.74 22.36 30.72
CA GLY A 85 -30.14 22.64 29.42
C GLY A 85 -28.61 22.71 29.51
N ARG A 86 -28.08 23.30 30.59
CA ARG A 86 -26.62 23.35 30.85
C ARG A 86 -26.05 21.97 31.09
N ILE A 87 -26.73 21.10 31.85
CA ILE A 87 -26.32 19.70 32.04
C ILE A 87 -26.28 18.96 30.69
N ALA A 88 -27.32 19.12 29.85
CA ALA A 88 -27.33 18.53 28.51
C ALA A 88 -26.16 19.05 27.65
N GLY A 89 -25.86 20.35 27.73
CA GLY A 89 -24.72 20.97 27.07
C GLY A 89 -23.38 20.39 27.51
N VAL A 90 -23.16 20.24 28.83
CA VAL A 90 -21.93 19.63 29.36
C VAL A 90 -21.76 18.20 28.85
N ILE A 91 -22.82 17.40 28.86
CA ILE A 91 -22.78 16.01 28.35
C ILE A 91 -22.46 16.01 26.84
N ALA A 92 -23.10 16.87 26.05
CA ALA A 92 -22.87 16.99 24.62
C ALA A 92 -21.43 17.39 24.29
N ILE A 93 -20.86 18.34 25.04
CA ILE A 93 -19.47 18.79 24.87
C ILE A 93 -18.48 17.68 25.20
N VAL A 94 -18.61 17.03 26.36
CA VAL A 94 -17.67 15.98 26.80
C VAL A 94 -17.69 14.80 25.83
N ILE A 95 -18.88 14.35 25.42
CA ILE A 95 -19.01 13.26 24.46
C ILE A 95 -18.53 13.68 23.07
N GLY A 96 -18.81 14.92 22.64
CA GLY A 96 -18.32 15.49 21.40
C GLY A 96 -16.80 15.45 21.31
N ILE A 97 -16.11 16.09 22.26
CA ILE A 97 -14.64 16.14 22.31
C ILE A 97 -14.04 14.73 22.27
N PHE A 98 -14.52 13.82 23.13
CA PHE A 98 -14.04 12.45 23.17
C PHE A 98 -14.30 11.70 21.84
N GLY A 99 -15.54 11.75 21.35
CA GLY A 99 -15.99 11.02 20.16
C GLY A 99 -15.30 11.47 18.89
N TYR A 100 -15.18 12.79 18.67
CA TYR A 100 -14.51 13.34 17.49
C TYR A 100 -13.00 13.07 17.53
N THR A 101 -12.35 13.28 18.68
CA THR A 101 -10.91 12.98 18.83
C THR A 101 -10.59 11.51 18.57
N HIS A 102 -11.40 10.60 19.10
CA HIS A 102 -11.22 9.17 18.86
C HIS A 102 -11.47 8.81 17.39
N THR A 103 -12.52 9.36 16.77
CA THR A 103 -12.81 9.15 15.34
C THR A 103 -11.64 9.57 14.44
N ILE A 104 -11.09 10.77 14.67
CA ILE A 104 -9.92 11.28 13.94
C ILE A 104 -8.73 10.34 14.12
N THR A 105 -8.46 9.90 15.35
CA THR A 105 -7.35 9.00 15.67
C THR A 105 -7.46 7.68 14.91
N LEU A 106 -8.65 7.05 14.89
CA LEU A 106 -8.88 5.80 14.17
C LEU A 106 -8.63 5.93 12.66
N ILE A 107 -9.06 7.06 12.06
CA ILE A 107 -8.80 7.34 10.65
C ILE A 107 -7.31 7.49 10.41
N LEU A 108 -6.61 8.28 11.23
CA LEU A 108 -5.17 8.51 11.13
C LEU A 108 -4.36 7.22 11.24
N GLU A 109 -4.67 6.37 12.20
CA GLU A 109 -3.99 5.07 12.36
C GLU A 109 -4.18 4.18 11.14
N ARG A 110 -5.37 4.20 10.53
CA ARG A 110 -5.65 3.41 9.33
C ARG A 110 -4.92 3.93 8.11
N VAL A 111 -4.87 5.25 7.94
CA VAL A 111 -4.09 5.91 6.89
C VAL A 111 -2.60 5.60 7.08
N LYS A 112 -2.04 5.78 8.28
CA LYS A 112 -0.64 5.43 8.60
C LYS A 112 -0.32 3.97 8.33
N LYS A 113 -1.20 3.05 8.77
CA LYS A 113 -1.02 1.62 8.52
C LYS A 113 -1.03 1.29 7.04
N ARG A 114 -1.85 1.99 6.25
CA ARG A 114 -1.91 1.82 4.80
C ARG A 114 -0.61 2.28 4.14
N PHE A 115 -0.15 3.49 4.45
CA PHE A 115 1.14 4.01 3.97
C PHE A 115 2.30 3.10 4.36
N TYR A 116 2.35 2.65 5.62
CA TYR A 116 3.38 1.72 6.09
C TYR A 116 3.39 0.41 5.29
N GLN A 117 2.22 -0.13 4.94
CA GLN A 117 2.12 -1.35 4.12
C GLN A 117 2.54 -1.12 2.67
N GLU A 118 2.26 0.05 2.11
CA GLU A 118 2.72 0.47 0.77
C GLU A 118 4.25 0.63 0.75
N GLU A 119 4.82 1.37 1.71
CA GLU A 119 6.25 1.58 1.84
C GLU A 119 7.02 0.27 2.09
N LYS A 120 6.52 -0.61 2.95
CA LYS A 120 7.15 -1.93 3.21
C LYS A 120 6.86 -2.97 2.13
N GLY A 121 6.19 -2.60 1.03
CA GLY A 121 5.87 -3.48 -0.09
C GLY A 121 5.08 -4.73 0.30
N LEU A 122 4.16 -4.60 1.26
CA LEU A 122 3.37 -5.72 1.77
C LEU A 122 2.13 -5.99 0.91
N LEU A 123 1.69 -4.98 0.16
CA LEU A 123 0.46 -5.00 -0.62
C LEU A 123 0.65 -5.62 -1.99
N PRO A 124 -0.31 -6.44 -2.46
CA PRO A 124 -0.32 -6.92 -3.83
C PRO A 124 -0.57 -5.77 -4.80
N TYR A 125 0.07 -5.87 -5.96
CA TYR A 125 -0.31 -5.12 -7.14
C TYR A 125 -1.64 -5.66 -7.70
N LYS A 126 -2.40 -4.83 -8.40
CA LYS A 126 -3.74 -5.19 -8.93
C LYS A 126 -3.97 -4.80 -10.39
N GLY A 127 -3.01 -4.13 -11.03
CA GLY A 127 -3.12 -3.73 -12.43
C GLY A 127 -2.71 -4.86 -13.39
N LYS A 128 -2.60 -4.49 -14.67
CA LYS A 128 -2.16 -5.34 -15.79
C LYS A 128 -1.32 -4.48 -16.75
N ASN A 129 -0.73 -5.09 -17.77
CA ASN A 129 0.00 -4.40 -18.83
C ASN A 129 1.15 -3.55 -18.26
N HIS A 130 1.89 -4.14 -17.32
CA HIS A 130 2.90 -3.47 -16.51
C HIS A 130 4.27 -4.12 -16.68
N ILE A 131 5.29 -3.38 -16.27
CA ILE A 131 6.68 -3.87 -16.26
C ILE A 131 6.97 -4.43 -14.87
N VAL A 132 7.52 -5.65 -14.81
CA VAL A 132 7.98 -6.24 -13.55
C VAL A 132 9.51 -6.22 -13.52
N ILE A 133 10.06 -5.74 -12.41
CA ILE A 133 11.49 -5.68 -12.14
C ILE A 133 11.77 -6.58 -10.94
N CYS A 134 12.43 -7.70 -11.18
CA CYS A 134 12.80 -8.70 -10.19
C CYS A 134 14.21 -8.41 -9.66
N GLU A 135 14.27 -8.18 -8.35
CA GLU A 135 15.40 -7.64 -7.59
C GLU A 135 15.68 -6.15 -7.89
N TYR A 136 15.94 -5.39 -6.83
CA TYR A 136 16.32 -3.98 -6.91
C TYR A 136 17.81 -3.85 -6.61
N THR A 137 18.60 -3.77 -7.68
CA THR A 137 20.06 -3.59 -7.70
C THR A 137 20.40 -2.18 -8.23
N ALA A 138 21.68 -1.82 -8.26
CA ALA A 138 22.12 -0.58 -8.90
C ALA A 138 21.71 -0.52 -10.39
N TYR A 139 21.75 -1.64 -11.11
CA TYR A 139 21.31 -1.70 -12.51
C TYR A 139 19.81 -1.57 -12.67
N ALA A 140 19.04 -2.18 -11.77
CA ALA A 140 17.60 -2.01 -11.75
C ALA A 140 17.23 -0.54 -11.53
N ASP A 141 17.98 0.18 -10.69
CA ASP A 141 17.80 1.59 -10.44
C ASP A 141 17.95 2.45 -11.71
N GLU A 142 19.01 2.20 -12.46
CA GLU A 142 19.31 2.90 -13.71
C GLU A 142 18.28 2.58 -14.80
N LEU A 143 17.89 1.30 -14.92
CA LEU A 143 16.80 0.92 -15.82
C LEU A 143 15.50 1.66 -15.48
N ILE A 144 15.16 1.79 -14.19
CA ILE A 144 13.95 2.52 -13.76
C ILE A 144 14.04 4.00 -14.19
N HIS A 145 15.20 4.63 -14.06
CA HIS A 145 15.41 6.00 -14.53
C HIS A 145 15.27 6.11 -16.05
N ALA A 146 15.88 5.21 -16.82
CA ALA A 146 15.75 5.19 -18.28
C ALA A 146 14.28 4.99 -18.72
N LEU A 147 13.57 4.07 -18.09
CA LEU A 147 12.14 3.80 -18.33
C LEU A 147 11.24 5.02 -18.06
N ARG A 148 11.60 5.88 -17.11
CA ARG A 148 10.87 7.13 -16.84
C ARG A 148 11.05 8.16 -17.94
N GLY A 149 12.26 8.23 -18.52
CA GLY A 149 12.61 9.16 -19.59
C GLY A 149 12.04 8.78 -20.95
N TYR A 150 11.67 7.51 -21.13
CA TYR A 150 11.19 7.00 -22.41
C TYR A 150 9.67 7.17 -22.58
N GLU A 151 9.25 7.92 -23.60
CA GLU A 151 7.84 8.30 -23.82
C GLU A 151 6.91 7.09 -23.96
N LYS A 152 7.36 5.97 -24.56
CA LYS A 152 6.54 4.77 -24.71
C LYS A 152 6.27 4.05 -23.37
N THR A 153 7.09 4.25 -22.34
CA THR A 153 7.00 3.55 -21.05
C THR A 153 6.57 4.46 -19.89
N LYS A 154 6.42 5.77 -20.14
CA LYS A 154 6.05 6.79 -19.16
C LYS A 154 4.74 6.46 -18.42
N ASN A 155 3.73 5.97 -19.14
CA ASN A 155 2.41 5.64 -18.61
C ASN A 155 2.25 4.15 -18.24
N ILE A 156 3.33 3.38 -18.28
CA ILE A 156 3.30 1.95 -17.92
C ILE A 156 3.67 1.81 -16.45
N ASP A 157 2.81 1.14 -15.69
CA ASP A 157 3.07 0.84 -14.28
C ASP A 157 4.31 -0.03 -14.13
N ARG A 158 5.10 0.26 -13.10
CA ARG A 158 6.35 -0.45 -12.78
C ARG A 158 6.20 -1.14 -11.44
N VAL A 159 6.40 -2.46 -11.41
CA VAL A 159 6.30 -3.28 -10.21
C VAL A 159 7.67 -3.84 -9.86
N ILE A 160 8.22 -3.39 -8.75
CA ILE A 160 9.53 -3.82 -8.23
C ILE A 160 9.31 -4.92 -7.20
N ILE A 161 9.95 -6.07 -7.40
CA ILE A 161 10.04 -7.14 -6.41
C ILE A 161 11.45 -7.12 -5.85
N GLY A 162 11.63 -7.10 -4.54
CA GLY A 162 12.98 -7.13 -3.98
C GLY A 162 13.04 -7.50 -2.51
N SER A 163 14.19 -8.05 -2.12
CA SER A 163 14.52 -8.34 -0.71
C SER A 163 15.81 -7.68 -0.23
N LEU A 164 16.49 -6.95 -1.12
CA LEU A 164 17.73 -6.22 -0.82
C LEU A 164 17.46 -4.93 -0.04
N VAL A 165 16.33 -4.28 -0.30
CA VAL A 165 15.87 -3.06 0.35
C VAL A 165 14.60 -3.34 1.15
N GLU A 166 14.44 -2.67 2.29
CA GLU A 166 13.27 -2.89 3.16
C GLU A 166 12.08 -1.99 2.85
N THR A 167 12.31 -0.90 2.14
CA THR A 167 11.33 0.14 1.83
C THR A 167 11.28 0.39 0.34
N ARG A 168 10.11 0.85 -0.12
CA ARG A 168 9.83 1.24 -1.50
C ARG A 168 10.88 2.25 -1.98
N PRO A 169 11.68 1.91 -3.00
CA PRO A 169 12.70 2.82 -3.52
C PRO A 169 12.12 4.08 -4.16
N TYR A 170 10.95 3.94 -4.81
CA TYR A 170 10.39 4.97 -5.65
C TYR A 170 8.88 5.18 -5.46
N PRO A 171 8.41 6.45 -5.28
CA PRO A 171 6.99 6.75 -5.07
C PRO A 171 6.05 6.43 -6.24
N ASP A 172 6.57 6.31 -7.45
CA ASP A 172 5.83 6.03 -8.70
C ASP A 172 5.92 4.56 -9.13
N CYS A 173 6.70 3.73 -8.45
CA CYS A 173 6.81 2.29 -8.74
C CYS A 173 6.15 1.46 -7.64
N HIS A 174 5.26 0.52 -7.94
CA HIS A 174 4.69 -0.36 -6.91
C HIS A 174 5.78 -1.29 -6.38
N PHE A 175 5.96 -1.37 -5.06
CA PHE A 175 7.00 -2.22 -4.45
C PHE A 175 6.38 -3.43 -3.77
N ILE A 176 7.01 -4.60 -3.94
CA ILE A 176 6.64 -5.84 -3.28
C ILE A 176 7.89 -6.41 -2.62
N HIS A 177 7.90 -6.38 -1.29
CA HIS A 177 9.02 -6.90 -0.51
C HIS A 177 8.98 -8.43 -0.44
N GLY A 178 10.01 -9.08 -0.99
CA GLY A 178 10.15 -10.53 -0.97
C GLY A 178 11.13 -11.04 -2.00
N VAL A 179 11.43 -12.34 -1.93
CA VAL A 179 12.33 -13.01 -2.88
C VAL A 179 11.59 -13.32 -4.19
N SER A 180 12.19 -12.96 -5.32
CA SER A 180 11.58 -13.09 -6.65
C SER A 180 11.23 -14.52 -7.07
N VAL A 181 11.88 -15.52 -6.45
CA VAL A 181 11.61 -16.94 -6.69
C VAL A 181 10.30 -17.43 -6.05
N SER A 182 9.74 -16.68 -5.10
CA SER A 182 8.57 -17.13 -4.32
C SER A 182 7.28 -17.07 -5.14
N PRO A 183 6.52 -18.18 -5.26
CA PRO A 183 5.27 -18.19 -6.03
C PRO A 183 4.25 -17.16 -5.56
N VAL A 184 4.18 -16.91 -4.24
CA VAL A 184 3.28 -15.93 -3.61
C VAL A 184 3.67 -14.50 -3.99
N ILE A 185 4.97 -14.20 -4.04
CA ILE A 185 5.46 -12.87 -4.41
C ILE A 185 5.21 -12.60 -5.90
N GLN A 186 5.46 -13.60 -6.75
CA GLN A 186 5.16 -13.53 -8.18
C GLN A 186 3.66 -13.32 -8.46
N GLU A 187 2.79 -13.96 -7.68
CA GLU A 187 1.34 -13.74 -7.77
C GLU A 187 0.94 -12.35 -7.30
N LYS A 188 1.49 -11.88 -6.17
CA LYS A 188 1.28 -10.50 -5.70
C LYS A 188 1.70 -9.44 -6.73
N ALA A 189 2.66 -9.77 -7.60
CA ALA A 189 3.15 -8.89 -8.65
C ALA A 189 2.41 -9.03 -9.98
N CYS A 190 1.39 -9.90 -10.06
CA CYS A 190 0.63 -10.18 -11.28
C CYS A 190 1.52 -10.53 -12.48
N ILE A 191 2.58 -11.31 -12.25
CA ILE A 191 3.59 -11.66 -13.26
C ILE A 191 2.98 -12.24 -14.54
N ASP A 192 1.90 -13.00 -14.41
CA ASP A 192 1.15 -13.61 -15.51
C ASP A 192 0.58 -12.61 -16.52
N THR A 193 0.37 -11.35 -16.13
CA THR A 193 -0.19 -10.26 -16.95
C THR A 193 0.80 -9.12 -17.24
N ALA A 194 2.07 -9.30 -16.89
CA ALA A 194 3.12 -8.33 -17.17
C ALA A 194 3.47 -8.33 -18.67
N ASP A 195 3.77 -7.16 -19.23
CA ASP A 195 4.13 -7.00 -20.65
C ASP A 195 5.64 -7.09 -20.88
N ALA A 196 6.46 -6.76 -19.88
CA ALA A 196 7.90 -6.95 -19.91
C ALA A 196 8.42 -7.29 -18.50
N ILE A 197 9.43 -8.15 -18.43
CA ILE A 197 9.97 -8.62 -17.16
C ILE A 197 11.49 -8.52 -17.18
N PHE A 198 12.06 -7.82 -16.21
CA PHE A 198 13.50 -7.71 -15.99
C PHE A 198 13.87 -8.53 -14.76
N VAL A 199 14.92 -9.35 -14.85
CA VAL A 199 15.42 -10.15 -13.74
C VAL A 199 16.89 -9.82 -13.55
N PHE A 200 17.18 -9.18 -12.42
CA PHE A 200 18.53 -8.81 -12.03
C PHE A 200 19.14 -9.84 -11.08
N GLU A 201 20.46 -9.94 -11.11
CA GLU A 201 21.21 -10.82 -10.23
C GLU A 201 21.09 -10.37 -8.78
N ASN A 202 21.12 -11.34 -7.87
CA ASN A 202 21.21 -11.04 -6.45
C ASN A 202 22.54 -11.56 -5.91
N ILE A 203 23.48 -10.63 -5.73
CA ILE A 203 24.85 -10.86 -5.26
C ILE A 203 24.95 -11.53 -3.87
N ARG A 204 23.84 -11.66 -3.12
CA ARG A 204 23.84 -12.36 -1.82
C ARG A 204 23.83 -13.88 -1.98
N TYR A 205 23.62 -14.41 -3.18
CA TYR A 205 23.68 -15.85 -3.44
C TYR A 205 25.08 -16.29 -3.87
N THR A 206 25.46 -17.51 -3.51
CA THR A 206 26.77 -18.10 -3.87
C THR A 206 26.93 -18.29 -5.38
N ASP A 207 25.83 -18.58 -6.06
CA ASP A 207 25.76 -18.68 -7.52
C ASP A 207 24.57 -17.84 -8.00
N PRO A 208 24.82 -16.55 -8.35
CA PRO A 208 23.78 -15.63 -8.79
C PRO A 208 23.09 -16.08 -10.07
N ASP A 209 23.85 -16.52 -11.09
CA ASP A 209 23.35 -16.99 -12.38
C ASP A 209 22.34 -18.13 -12.22
N ILE A 210 22.69 -19.20 -11.51
CA ILE A 210 21.77 -20.33 -11.28
C ILE A 210 20.49 -19.85 -10.60
N LYS A 211 20.61 -18.93 -9.64
CA LYS A 211 19.45 -18.41 -8.92
C LYS A 211 18.54 -17.57 -9.82
N THR A 212 19.13 -16.70 -10.62
CA THR A 212 18.46 -15.86 -11.61
C THR A 212 17.73 -16.75 -12.61
N LEU A 213 18.39 -17.76 -13.18
CA LEU A 213 17.78 -18.72 -14.11
C LEU A 213 16.65 -19.54 -13.46
N HIS A 214 16.77 -19.87 -12.17
CA HIS A 214 15.66 -20.51 -11.44
C HIS A 214 14.44 -19.56 -11.31
N VAL A 215 14.65 -18.27 -11.03
CA VAL A 215 13.56 -17.26 -11.02
C VAL A 215 12.90 -17.21 -12.40
N VAL A 216 13.69 -17.08 -13.46
CA VAL A 216 13.25 -17.04 -14.86
C VAL A 216 12.42 -18.27 -15.22
N SER A 217 12.88 -19.48 -14.88
CA SER A 217 12.14 -20.72 -15.18
C SER A 217 10.75 -20.76 -14.54
N ARG A 218 10.58 -20.14 -13.36
CA ARG A 218 9.27 -20.00 -12.70
C ARG A 218 8.39 -18.97 -13.38
N ILE A 219 8.97 -17.83 -13.74
CA ILE A 219 8.27 -16.76 -14.46
C ILE A 219 7.75 -17.29 -15.79
N MET A 220 8.55 -18.02 -16.57
CA MET A 220 8.15 -18.59 -17.86
C MET A 220 6.95 -19.54 -17.78
N ARG A 221 6.78 -20.27 -16.67
CA ARG A 221 5.61 -21.12 -16.47
C ARG A 221 4.33 -20.33 -16.23
N LYS A 222 4.44 -19.12 -15.67
CA LYS A 222 3.31 -18.23 -15.36
C LYS A 222 3.00 -17.25 -16.50
N ASN A 223 4.04 -16.68 -17.10
CA ASN A 223 3.95 -15.72 -18.20
C ASN A 223 4.59 -16.29 -19.47
N LYS A 224 3.72 -16.61 -20.43
CA LYS A 224 4.07 -17.27 -21.69
C LYS A 224 4.41 -16.30 -22.83
N HIS A 225 4.20 -15.00 -22.66
CA HIS A 225 4.22 -14.04 -23.77
C HIS A 225 5.25 -12.93 -23.58
N ALA A 226 5.46 -12.43 -22.36
CA ALA A 226 6.31 -11.27 -22.13
C ALA A 226 7.79 -11.55 -22.45
N PRO A 227 8.51 -10.65 -23.13
CA PRO A 227 9.96 -10.69 -23.16
C PRO A 227 10.52 -10.67 -21.72
N ILE A 228 11.52 -11.52 -21.48
CA ILE A 228 12.23 -11.59 -20.20
C ILE A 228 13.69 -11.18 -20.46
N TYR A 229 14.07 -10.05 -19.88
CA TYR A 229 15.42 -9.52 -19.87
C TYR A 229 16.12 -10.00 -18.61
N VAL A 230 17.31 -10.57 -18.75
CA VAL A 230 17.97 -11.25 -17.64
C VAL A 230 19.42 -10.81 -17.56
N GLU A 231 19.79 -10.25 -16.41
CA GLU A 231 21.18 -10.01 -16.05
C GLU A 231 21.86 -11.35 -15.73
N LEU A 232 22.98 -11.63 -16.40
CA LEU A 232 23.80 -12.82 -16.16
C LEU A 232 25.27 -12.44 -16.25
N ASP A 233 26.09 -12.98 -15.35
CA ASP A 233 27.55 -12.90 -15.48
C ASP A 233 28.03 -13.77 -16.65
N ASN A 234 27.56 -15.03 -16.71
CA ASN A 234 27.81 -15.92 -17.84
C ASN A 234 26.64 -15.92 -18.83
N THR A 235 26.74 -15.10 -19.89
CA THR A 235 25.73 -15.05 -20.95
C THR A 235 25.63 -16.30 -21.83
N GLU A 236 26.56 -17.25 -21.69
CA GLU A 236 26.58 -18.53 -22.40
C GLU A 236 26.32 -19.71 -21.44
N HIS A 237 25.70 -19.44 -20.29
CA HIS A 237 25.45 -20.46 -19.26
C HIS A 237 24.70 -21.69 -19.83
N PRO A 238 25.16 -22.94 -19.58
CA PRO A 238 24.57 -24.14 -20.19
C PRO A 238 23.07 -24.33 -19.95
N LEU A 239 22.57 -23.88 -18.80
CA LEU A 239 21.15 -23.94 -18.46
C LEU A 239 20.25 -23.07 -19.35
N LEU A 240 20.79 -22.11 -20.09
CA LEU A 240 20.01 -21.33 -21.07
C LEU A 240 19.35 -22.23 -22.11
N ASN A 241 20.06 -23.29 -22.55
CA ASN A 241 19.56 -24.28 -23.50
C ASN A 241 18.44 -25.15 -22.94
N THR A 242 18.21 -25.13 -21.63
CA THR A 242 17.16 -25.90 -20.95
C THR A 242 15.88 -25.11 -20.75
N LEU A 243 15.89 -23.79 -21.04
CA LEU A 243 14.72 -22.94 -20.86
C LEU A 243 13.68 -23.22 -21.96
N PRO A 244 12.38 -23.18 -21.63
CA PRO A 244 11.30 -23.48 -22.58
C PRO A 244 11.16 -22.45 -23.71
N ARG A 245 11.77 -21.27 -23.56
CA ARG A 245 11.80 -20.21 -24.58
C ARG A 245 13.03 -19.33 -24.39
N SER A 246 13.34 -18.52 -25.40
CA SER A 246 14.45 -17.57 -25.33
C SER A 246 14.21 -16.48 -24.27
N ILE A 247 15.32 -16.03 -23.71
CA ILE A 247 15.44 -14.80 -22.91
C ILE A 247 16.33 -13.82 -23.65
N ILE A 248 16.36 -12.58 -23.17
CA ILE A 248 17.24 -11.54 -23.68
C ILE A 248 18.33 -11.33 -22.60
N PRO A 249 19.49 -11.99 -22.71
CA PRO A 249 20.56 -11.82 -21.75
C PRO A 249 21.13 -10.39 -21.85
N MET A 250 21.46 -9.82 -20.69
CA MET A 250 22.09 -8.51 -20.54
C MET A 250 23.41 -8.71 -19.81
N LYS A 251 24.52 -8.21 -20.37
CA LYS A 251 25.84 -8.27 -19.72
C LYS A 251 25.99 -7.13 -18.72
N ASN A 252 26.51 -7.43 -17.52
CA ASN A 252 26.81 -6.44 -16.48
C ASN A 252 27.64 -5.26 -17.00
N HIS A 253 28.68 -5.53 -17.79
CA HIS A 253 29.60 -4.50 -18.27
C HIS A 253 28.98 -3.56 -19.30
N ASP A 254 28.08 -4.04 -20.16
CA ASP A 254 27.42 -3.19 -21.18
C ASP A 254 26.53 -2.15 -20.51
N ILE A 255 25.90 -2.52 -19.38
CA ILE A 255 25.07 -1.62 -18.58
C ILE A 255 25.94 -0.58 -17.86
N ILE A 256 27.01 -1.00 -17.16
CA ILE A 256 27.97 -0.06 -16.53
C ILE A 256 28.58 0.89 -17.57
N HIS A 257 28.99 0.38 -18.72
CA HIS A 257 29.61 1.19 -19.76
C HIS A 257 28.64 2.28 -20.25
N ALA A 258 27.39 1.91 -20.54
CA ALA A 258 26.35 2.87 -20.91
C ALA A 258 26.11 3.94 -19.84
N ILE A 259 26.22 3.57 -18.55
CA ILE A 259 26.12 4.50 -17.41
C ILE A 259 27.33 5.44 -17.35
N LEU A 260 28.56 4.90 -17.36
CA LEU A 260 29.79 5.68 -17.22
C LEU A 260 30.06 6.59 -18.42
N ALA A 261 29.67 6.17 -19.63
CA ALA A 261 29.79 6.95 -20.85
C ALA A 261 28.74 8.08 -20.96
N LYS A 262 27.78 8.18 -20.02
CA LYS A 262 26.58 9.04 -20.10
C LYS A 262 25.73 8.79 -21.35
N GLU A 263 25.89 7.62 -21.97
CA GLU A 263 25.10 7.23 -23.14
C GLU A 263 23.67 6.84 -22.72
N GLY A 264 23.46 6.57 -21.42
CA GLY A 264 22.17 6.14 -20.88
C GLY A 264 21.88 4.69 -21.28
N PHE A 265 20.97 4.03 -20.55
CA PHE A 265 20.55 2.69 -20.93
C PHE A 265 19.66 2.76 -22.19
N ASP A 266 20.22 2.41 -23.36
CA ASP A 266 19.48 2.35 -24.63
C ASP A 266 18.42 1.25 -24.58
N ILE A 267 17.22 1.64 -24.17
CA ILE A 267 16.08 0.75 -24.07
C ILE A 267 15.59 0.29 -25.44
N GLU A 268 15.85 1.02 -26.52
CA GLU A 268 15.36 0.71 -27.86
C GLU A 268 16.02 -0.56 -28.40
N ARG A 269 17.33 -0.74 -28.14
CA ARG A 269 18.07 -1.97 -28.45
C ARG A 269 17.40 -3.25 -27.92
N TYR A 270 16.68 -3.11 -26.81
CA TYR A 270 16.03 -4.21 -26.10
C TYR A 270 14.54 -4.31 -26.43
N TRP A 271 13.88 -3.22 -26.77
CA TRP A 271 12.43 -3.16 -27.01
C TRP A 271 12.02 -3.40 -28.48
N ASP A 272 12.88 -3.07 -29.45
CA ASP A 272 12.55 -3.17 -30.88
C ASP A 272 12.83 -4.55 -31.51
N LYS A 273 13.32 -5.53 -30.73
CA LYS A 273 13.33 -6.94 -31.15
C LYS A 273 11.93 -7.56 -30.97
N LYS A 274 10.97 -7.15 -31.81
CA LYS A 274 9.71 -7.87 -32.02
C LYS A 274 9.84 -8.89 -33.14
#